data_AF-A0A397HUY9-F1
#
_entry.id   AF-A0A397HUY9-F1
#
_cell.length_a   1.000
_cell.length_b   1.000
_cell.length_c   1.000
_cell.angle_alpha   90.00
_cell.angle_beta   90.00
_cell.angle_gamma   90.00
#
_symmetry.space_group_name_H-M   'P 1'
#
loop_
_entity.id
_entity.type
_entity.pdbx_description
1 polymer ?
#
loop_
_entity_poly.entity_id
_entity_poly.type
_entity_poly.pdbx_seq_one_letter_code
_entity_poly.pdbx_strand_id
1 'polypeptide(L)'
;MFIPSKPIVQFEWKFLDLGLIYRYEEGITHYLPLCPPAQKALLKMYMSFDLPENIKNQLRVGSLTGEQFEEALFNRLVCRCNTTIQLNTMDLNNNNRNVITFQFNDYDLIKNPQLSLGPGNDKVLGCGFDRYPQFDYMLGPIFIQVSISDFTSHNNKSSTNIRQAFEPMSAQAGISLVQIGGRNQIEIYLDEMYGPSHSARIGSQNKFIVTRNGRHMPGFHIIYIRGSPGTPNHSRKVREFPDVMHVTFEEIRSQLFPNIV
;
A
#
# COMPACT_ATOMS: atom_id res chain seq x y z
N MET A 1 -44.11 -2.29 17.19
CA MET A 1 -43.87 -1.42 16.01
C MET A 1 -42.41 -1.01 16.06
N PHE A 2 -41.68 -1.29 14.98
CA PHE A 2 -40.23 -1.29 14.91
C PHE A 2 -39.65 0.12 15.08
N ILE A 3 -38.64 0.26 15.94
CA ILE A 3 -37.69 1.39 15.87
C ILE A 3 -36.98 1.22 14.52
N PRO A 4 -36.98 2.22 13.62
CA PRO A 4 -36.16 2.14 12.42
C PRO A 4 -34.71 2.04 12.90
N SER A 5 -34.08 0.87 12.69
CA SER A 5 -32.64 0.73 12.87
C SER A 5 -32.00 1.81 12.01
N LYS A 6 -31.24 2.73 12.63
CA LYS A 6 -30.39 3.66 11.90
C LYS A 6 -29.65 2.85 10.83
N PRO A 7 -29.70 3.23 9.55
CA PRO A 7 -28.95 2.51 8.53
C PRO A 7 -27.49 2.49 9.00
N ILE A 8 -26.91 1.30 9.04
CA ILE A 8 -25.47 1.14 9.26
C ILE A 8 -24.83 1.76 8.03
N VAL A 9 -24.32 2.98 8.18
CA VAL A 9 -23.52 3.61 7.12
C VAL A 9 -22.25 2.78 7.01
N GLN A 10 -22.15 1.97 5.96
CA GLN A 10 -20.91 1.30 5.59
C GLN A 10 -20.06 2.32 4.83
N PHE A 11 -18.90 2.66 5.39
CA PHE A 11 -18.00 3.68 4.87
C PHE A 11 -16.73 2.98 4.40
N GLU A 12 -16.62 2.72 3.09
CA GLU A 12 -15.48 1.99 2.48
C GLU A 12 -14.33 2.93 2.14
N TRP A 13 -13.09 2.59 2.49
CA TRP A 13 -11.92 3.47 2.34
C TRP A 13 -11.72 4.11 0.95
N LYS A 14 -12.18 3.45 -0.11
CA LYS A 14 -12.22 3.95 -1.49
C LYS A 14 -12.96 5.28 -1.63
N PHE A 15 -13.75 5.70 -0.63
CA PHE A 15 -14.34 7.04 -0.57
C PHE A 15 -13.28 8.15 -0.58
N LEU A 16 -12.04 7.89 -0.14
CA LEU A 16 -10.95 8.87 -0.12
C LEU A 16 -10.51 9.24 -1.54
N ASP A 17 -10.65 8.30 -2.48
CA ASP A 17 -10.42 8.46 -3.91
C ASP A 17 -11.58 9.21 -4.57
N LEU A 18 -12.79 9.00 -4.05
CA LEU A 18 -14.01 9.55 -4.58
C LEU A 18 -14.18 10.99 -4.09
N GLY A 19 -13.94 11.92 -5.02
CA GLY A 19 -14.35 13.30 -4.89
C GLY A 19 -15.84 13.48 -4.61
N LEU A 20 -16.26 14.72 -4.34
CA LEU A 20 -17.69 15.05 -4.37
C LEU A 20 -18.21 14.87 -5.80
N ILE A 21 -19.22 14.01 -5.96
CA ILE A 21 -19.89 13.78 -7.24
C ILE A 21 -21.00 14.83 -7.39
N TYR A 22 -20.79 15.79 -8.28
CA TYR A 22 -21.83 16.75 -8.66
C TYR A 22 -22.53 16.25 -9.91
N ARG A 23 -23.82 15.95 -9.79
CA ARG A 23 -24.69 15.64 -10.93
C ARG A 23 -25.54 16.86 -11.25
N TYR A 24 -25.27 17.51 -12.37
CA TYR A 24 -26.06 18.64 -12.86
C TYR A 24 -27.26 18.13 -13.68
N GLU A 25 -28.32 18.94 -13.77
CA GLU A 25 -29.57 18.57 -14.49
C GLU A 25 -29.32 18.21 -15.97
N GLU A 26 -28.22 18.66 -16.56
CA GLU A 26 -27.81 18.39 -17.95
C GLU A 26 -27.09 17.04 -18.15
N GLY A 27 -27.03 16.19 -17.13
CA GLY A 27 -26.40 14.86 -17.22
C GLY A 27 -24.87 14.85 -17.13
N ILE A 28 -24.25 16.01 -16.91
CA ILE A 28 -22.81 16.15 -16.70
C ILE A 28 -22.47 15.76 -15.26
N THR A 29 -21.55 14.80 -15.11
CA THR A 29 -21.00 14.37 -13.82
C THR A 29 -19.59 14.91 -13.66
N HIS A 30 -19.38 15.80 -12.68
CA HIS A 30 -18.05 16.28 -12.31
C HIS A 30 -17.53 15.55 -11.09
N TYR A 31 -16.27 15.10 -11.17
CA TYR A 31 -15.52 14.54 -10.05
C TYR A 31 -14.57 15.62 -9.55
N LEU A 32 -14.91 16.26 -8.42
CA LEU A 32 -13.99 17.19 -7.76
C LEU A 32 -13.31 16.45 -6.60
N PRO A 33 -11.97 16.28 -6.63
CA PRO A 33 -11.28 15.64 -5.51
C PRO A 33 -11.65 16.38 -4.22
N LEU A 34 -11.87 15.62 -3.14
CA LEU A 34 -12.09 16.22 -1.82
C LEU A 34 -10.93 17.18 -1.54
N CYS A 35 -11.25 18.42 -1.14
CA CYS A 35 -10.20 19.32 -0.71
C CYS A 35 -9.49 18.70 0.51
N PRO A 36 -8.18 18.96 0.72
CA PRO A 36 -7.44 18.30 1.79
C PRO A 36 -8.09 18.37 3.17
N PRO A 37 -8.72 19.50 3.60
CA PRO A 37 -9.47 19.54 4.85
C PRO A 37 -10.66 18.56 4.91
N ALA A 38 -11.42 18.42 3.81
CA ALA A 38 -12.55 17.50 3.74
C ALA A 38 -12.08 16.05 3.76
N GLN A 39 -11.04 15.71 2.99
CA GLN A 39 -10.41 14.39 3.01
C GLN A 39 -9.96 14.02 4.43
N LYS A 40 -9.26 14.94 5.11
CA LYS A 40 -8.81 14.75 6.49
C LYS A 40 -9.98 14.58 7.48
N ALA A 41 -11.06 15.34 7.32
CA ALA A 41 -12.24 15.20 8.16
C ALA A 41 -12.92 13.85 7.98
N LEU A 42 -13.09 13.39 6.74
CA LEU A 42 -13.66 12.07 6.45
C LEU A 42 -12.75 10.94 6.90
N LEU A 43 -11.43 11.06 6.73
CA LEU A 43 -10.46 10.09 7.25
C LEU A 43 -10.54 10.00 8.77
N LYS A 44 -10.63 11.14 9.47
CA LYS A 44 -10.81 11.17 10.93
C LYS A 44 -12.12 10.51 11.36
N MET A 45 -13.20 10.70 10.60
CA MET A 45 -14.47 9.99 10.83
C MET A 45 -14.30 8.48 10.60
N TYR A 46 -13.64 8.08 9.52
CA TYR A 46 -13.36 6.68 9.20
C TYR A 46 -12.57 5.96 10.30
N MET A 47 -11.55 6.63 10.85
CA MET A 47 -10.74 6.12 11.98
C MET A 47 -11.57 5.87 13.26
N SER A 48 -12.77 6.44 13.38
CA SER A 48 -13.67 6.19 14.52
C SER A 48 -14.54 4.94 14.35
N PHE A 49 -14.64 4.39 13.13
CA PHE A 49 -15.39 3.18 12.87
C PHE A 49 -14.56 1.94 13.20
N ASP A 50 -15.16 1.02 13.95
CA ASP A 50 -14.59 -0.29 14.13
C ASP A 50 -14.89 -1.18 12.92
N LEU A 51 -14.14 -2.28 12.78
CA LEU A 51 -14.32 -3.21 11.68
C LEU A 51 -15.71 -3.87 11.75
N PRO A 52 -16.40 -4.03 10.61
CA PRO A 52 -17.61 -4.83 10.50
C PRO A 52 -17.46 -6.23 11.12
N GLU A 53 -18.50 -6.72 11.78
CA GLU A 53 -18.44 -8.01 12.52
C GLU A 53 -18.16 -9.20 11.59
N ASN A 54 -18.62 -9.13 10.33
CA ASN A 54 -18.25 -10.13 9.32
C ASN A 54 -16.74 -10.14 9.06
N ILE A 55 -16.10 -8.97 8.90
CA ILE A 55 -14.64 -8.87 8.71
C ILE A 55 -13.90 -9.39 9.93
N LYS A 56 -14.34 -9.05 11.15
CA LYS A 56 -13.79 -9.59 12.40
C LYS A 56 -13.87 -11.11 12.46
N ASN A 57 -15.02 -11.69 12.09
CA ASN A 57 -15.18 -13.14 12.05
C ASN A 57 -14.27 -13.80 11.02
N GLN A 58 -14.15 -13.23 9.80
CA GLN A 58 -13.24 -13.74 8.78
C GLN A 58 -11.76 -13.60 9.19
N LEU A 59 -11.39 -12.52 9.91
CA LEU A 59 -10.05 -12.35 10.51
C LEU A 59 -9.71 -13.46 11.50
N ARG A 60 -10.67 -13.86 12.35
CA ARG A 60 -10.47 -14.93 13.34
C ARG A 60 -10.14 -16.27 12.69
N VAL A 61 -10.88 -16.64 11.64
CA VAL A 61 -10.70 -17.92 10.92
C VAL A 61 -9.67 -17.85 9.79
N GLY A 62 -9.21 -16.66 9.41
CA GLY A 62 -8.19 -16.46 8.38
C GLY A 62 -8.69 -16.66 6.95
N SER A 63 -9.96 -16.35 6.67
CA SER A 63 -10.61 -16.57 5.36
C SER A 63 -11.14 -15.29 4.73
N LEU A 64 -10.43 -14.17 4.93
CA LEU A 64 -10.74 -12.90 4.28
C LEU A 64 -10.62 -13.02 2.75
N THR A 65 -11.50 -12.34 2.04
CA THR A 65 -11.28 -12.01 0.63
C THR A 65 -10.15 -10.97 0.51
N GLY A 66 -9.60 -10.78 -0.70
CA GLY A 66 -8.58 -9.75 -0.95
C GLY A 66 -9.05 -8.37 -0.53
N GLU A 67 -10.24 -7.97 -0.97
CA GLU A 67 -10.86 -6.70 -0.62
C GLU A 67 -11.09 -6.53 0.88
N GLN A 68 -11.59 -7.57 1.56
CA GLN A 68 -11.78 -7.52 3.02
C GLN A 68 -10.45 -7.38 3.77
N PHE A 69 -9.38 -8.02 3.27
CA PHE A 69 -8.07 -7.91 3.87
C PHE A 69 -7.47 -6.51 3.67
N GLU A 70 -7.56 -5.95 2.47
CA GLU A 70 -7.11 -4.59 2.17
C GLU A 70 -7.85 -3.56 3.02
N GLU A 71 -9.19 -3.66 3.11
CA GLU A 71 -10.00 -2.77 3.96
C GLU A 71 -9.61 -2.89 5.44
N ALA A 72 -9.47 -4.11 5.95
CA ALA A 72 -9.10 -4.36 7.34
C ALA A 72 -7.71 -3.83 7.67
N LEU A 73 -6.74 -4.09 6.78
CA LEU A 73 -5.36 -3.64 6.91
C LEU A 73 -5.29 -2.12 6.87
N PHE A 74 -5.91 -1.49 5.87
CA PHE A 74 -5.97 -0.05 5.74
C PHE A 74 -6.51 0.61 7.01
N ASN A 75 -7.68 0.16 7.48
CA ASN A 75 -8.31 0.68 8.70
C ASN A 75 -7.35 0.63 9.90
N ARG A 76 -6.70 -0.51 10.14
CA ARG A 76 -5.80 -0.67 11.29
C ARG A 76 -4.50 0.12 11.15
N LEU A 77 -3.98 0.30 9.94
CA LEU A 77 -2.84 1.18 9.71
C LEU A 77 -3.23 2.63 10.05
N VAL A 78 -4.30 3.17 9.46
CA VAL A 78 -4.66 4.58 9.69
C VAL A 78 -5.09 4.87 11.13
N CYS A 79 -5.75 3.94 11.81
CA CYS A 79 -6.06 4.05 13.24
C CYS A 79 -4.81 4.09 14.14
N ARG A 80 -3.64 3.70 13.61
CA ARG A 80 -2.33 3.77 14.28
C ARG A 80 -1.45 4.90 13.75
N CYS A 81 -2.02 5.84 13.00
CA CYS A 81 -1.33 7.06 12.61
C CYS A 81 -0.74 7.77 13.84
N ASN A 82 0.47 8.35 13.71
CA ASN A 82 1.27 8.94 14.79
C ASN A 82 1.75 7.97 15.88
N THR A 83 1.64 6.67 15.65
CA THR A 83 2.23 5.64 16.53
C THR A 83 3.32 4.86 15.81
N THR A 84 4.09 4.10 16.58
CA THR A 84 5.11 3.20 16.06
C THR A 84 4.52 1.80 15.92
N ILE A 85 4.55 1.25 14.70
CA ILE A 85 4.19 -0.14 14.42
C ILE A 85 5.49 -0.89 14.12
N GLN A 86 5.77 -1.94 14.88
CA GLN A 86 6.89 -2.84 14.62
C GLN A 86 6.34 -4.16 14.12
N LEU A 87 6.85 -4.61 12.97
CA LEU A 87 6.47 -5.88 12.37
C LEU A 87 7.70 -6.77 12.26
N ASN A 88 7.58 -8.00 12.74
CA ASN A 88 8.54 -9.04 12.42
C ASN A 88 8.42 -9.40 10.94
N THR A 89 9.58 -9.50 10.32
CA THR A 89 9.73 -9.85 8.91
C THR A 89 10.68 -11.02 8.77
N MET A 90 10.56 -11.73 7.67
CA MET A 90 11.38 -12.87 7.29
C MET A 90 11.65 -12.82 5.80
N ASP A 91 12.53 -13.65 5.27
CA ASP A 91 12.59 -13.87 3.82
C ASP A 91 11.42 -14.73 3.33
N LEU A 92 11.34 -14.91 2.01
CA LEU A 92 10.29 -15.70 1.35
C LEU A 92 10.33 -17.21 1.66
N ASN A 93 11.29 -17.66 2.47
CA ASN A 93 11.43 -19.04 2.94
C ASN A 93 11.43 -19.13 4.49
N ASN A 94 10.84 -18.14 5.17
CA ASN A 94 10.65 -18.12 6.63
C ASN A 94 11.98 -18.14 7.43
N ASN A 95 13.06 -17.65 6.82
CA ASN A 95 14.35 -17.47 7.48
C ASN A 95 14.65 -15.97 7.68
N ASN A 96 15.82 -15.65 8.24
CA ASN A 96 16.36 -14.28 8.29
C ASN A 96 15.41 -13.26 8.93
N ARG A 97 15.10 -13.47 10.21
CA ARG A 97 14.19 -12.60 10.96
C ARG A 97 14.78 -11.19 11.13
N ASN A 98 14.01 -10.19 10.73
CA ASN A 98 14.29 -8.78 10.89
C ASN A 98 13.06 -8.08 11.46
N VAL A 99 13.23 -6.84 11.93
CA VAL A 99 12.11 -5.99 12.36
C VAL A 99 12.06 -4.77 11.47
N ILE A 100 10.89 -4.49 10.91
CA ILE A 100 10.62 -3.24 10.21
C ILE A 100 9.74 -2.35 11.08
N THR A 101 10.00 -1.05 11.03
CA THR A 101 9.23 -0.04 11.77
C THR A 101 8.45 0.83 10.80
N PHE A 102 7.13 0.89 10.97
CA PHE A 102 6.29 1.90 10.32
C PHE A 102 6.02 3.02 11.30
N GLN A 103 6.34 4.24 10.88
CA GLN A 103 6.02 5.47 11.59
C GLN A 103 5.62 6.52 10.56
N PHE A 104 4.37 6.96 10.63
CA PHE A 104 3.80 7.95 9.73
C PHE A 104 2.84 8.84 10.51
N ASN A 105 2.67 10.08 10.04
CA ASN A 105 1.87 11.11 10.71
C ASN A 105 0.63 11.54 9.94
N ASP A 106 0.50 11.09 8.69
CA ASP A 106 -0.66 11.34 7.84
C ASP A 106 -0.86 10.18 6.86
N TYR A 107 -1.99 10.21 6.16
CA TYR A 107 -2.30 9.32 5.06
C TYR A 107 -2.79 10.12 3.85
N ASP A 108 -2.33 9.76 2.67
CA ASP A 108 -2.80 10.40 1.44
C ASP A 108 -2.76 9.43 0.25
N LEU A 109 -3.42 9.85 -0.83
CA LEU A 109 -3.64 9.04 -2.01
C LEU A 109 -2.88 9.61 -3.20
N ILE A 110 -2.20 8.74 -3.94
CA ILE A 110 -1.64 9.12 -5.23
C ILE A 110 -2.80 9.10 -6.23
N LYS A 111 -3.18 10.28 -6.77
CA LYS A 111 -4.32 10.44 -7.68
C LYS A 111 -3.86 10.62 -9.11
N ASN A 112 -4.61 10.18 -10.11
CA ASN A 112 -4.36 10.57 -11.50
C ASN A 112 -4.60 12.10 -11.69
N PRO A 113 -3.72 12.89 -12.34
CA PRO A 113 -2.48 12.55 -13.10
C PRO A 113 -1.18 12.66 -12.29
N GLN A 114 -1.28 12.75 -10.97
CA GLN A 114 -0.15 12.78 -10.06
C GLN A 114 0.45 11.37 -9.95
N LEU A 115 1.77 11.30 -9.95
CA LEU A 115 2.50 10.03 -9.85
C LEU A 115 3.04 9.81 -8.42
N SER A 116 2.75 10.75 -7.50
CA SER A 116 3.24 10.84 -6.14
C SER A 116 2.39 11.80 -5.30
N LEU A 117 2.72 11.93 -4.01
CA LEU A 117 2.18 12.96 -3.11
C LEU A 117 2.93 14.31 -3.18
N GLY A 118 4.10 14.34 -3.82
CA GLY A 118 5.02 15.48 -3.86
C GLY A 118 6.04 15.55 -2.70
N PRO A 119 6.91 16.57 -2.68
CA PRO A 119 8.02 16.68 -1.72
C PRO A 119 7.60 16.81 -0.26
N GLY A 120 8.36 16.15 0.64
CA GLY A 120 8.15 16.24 2.09
C GLY A 120 7.10 15.27 2.64
N ASN A 121 6.63 14.32 1.83
CA ASN A 121 5.67 13.29 2.23
C ASN A 121 6.34 11.98 2.69
N ASP A 122 7.62 11.99 3.06
CA ASP A 122 8.37 10.81 3.52
C ASP A 122 7.80 10.17 4.79
N LYS A 123 6.96 10.91 5.53
CA LYS A 123 6.23 10.45 6.73
C LYS A 123 4.74 10.23 6.50
N VAL A 124 4.27 10.27 5.26
CA VAL A 124 2.88 10.00 4.89
C VAL A 124 2.79 8.56 4.38
N LEU A 125 1.80 7.81 4.87
CA LEU A 125 1.45 6.53 4.26
C LEU A 125 0.70 6.83 2.96
N GLY A 126 1.37 6.67 1.82
CA GLY A 126 0.80 6.86 0.51
C GLY A 126 0.12 5.58 0.03
N CYS A 127 -1.14 5.64 -0.37
CA CYS A 127 -1.79 4.54 -1.09
C CYS A 127 -1.49 4.65 -2.59
N GLY A 128 -1.06 3.53 -3.17
CA GLY A 128 -0.94 3.39 -4.61
C GLY A 128 -2.30 3.56 -5.28
N PHE A 129 -2.29 4.14 -6.47
CA PHE A 129 -3.49 4.24 -7.30
C PHE A 129 -3.83 2.86 -7.90
N ASP A 130 -5.10 2.55 -8.12
CA ASP A 130 -5.57 1.28 -8.72
C ASP A 130 -4.90 0.90 -10.06
N ARG A 131 -4.28 1.85 -10.76
CA ARG A 131 -3.53 1.61 -12.01
C ARG A 131 -2.01 1.47 -11.84
N TYR A 132 -1.52 1.44 -10.60
CA TYR A 132 -0.14 1.18 -10.21
C TYR A 132 -0.05 -0.16 -9.46
N PRO A 133 -0.27 -1.28 -10.17
CA PRO A 133 -0.62 -2.55 -9.54
C PRO A 133 0.51 -3.23 -8.75
N GLN A 134 1.72 -2.67 -8.75
CA GLN A 134 2.86 -3.30 -8.08
C GLN A 134 2.95 -2.95 -6.61
N PHE A 135 2.42 -1.84 -6.11
CA PHE A 135 2.51 -1.52 -4.67
C PHE A 135 1.22 -0.88 -4.20
N ASP A 136 0.66 -1.43 -3.13
CA ASP A 136 -0.58 -0.96 -2.51
C ASP A 136 -0.30 0.23 -1.59
N TYR A 137 0.84 0.22 -0.90
CA TYR A 137 1.27 1.32 -0.05
C TYR A 137 2.74 1.65 -0.19
N MET A 138 3.06 2.90 0.10
CA MET A 138 4.43 3.37 0.20
C MET A 138 4.58 4.29 1.43
N LEU A 139 5.72 4.18 2.11
CA LEU A 139 6.06 4.97 3.29
C LEU A 139 7.55 5.30 3.27
N GLY A 140 7.88 6.54 2.93
CA GLY A 140 9.28 6.95 2.75
C GLY A 140 9.99 6.02 1.74
N PRO A 141 11.09 5.36 2.08
CA PRO A 141 11.78 4.41 1.17
C PRO A 141 11.20 2.98 1.20
N ILE A 142 10.09 2.75 1.90
CA ILE A 142 9.46 1.42 2.06
C ILE A 142 8.30 1.29 1.06
N PHE A 143 8.32 0.22 0.27
CA PHE A 143 7.28 -0.11 -0.71
C PHE A 143 6.60 -1.42 -0.30
N ILE A 144 5.27 -1.44 -0.29
CA ILE A 144 4.47 -2.50 0.33
C ILE A 144 3.50 -3.10 -0.68
N GLN A 145 3.60 -4.42 -0.88
CA GLN A 145 2.62 -5.25 -1.57
C GLN A 145 1.78 -6.02 -0.56
N VAL A 146 0.47 -6.11 -0.78
CA VAL A 146 -0.45 -6.83 0.09
C VAL A 146 -1.30 -7.81 -0.73
N SER A 147 -1.52 -9.01 -0.20
CA SER A 147 -2.34 -10.01 -0.89
C SER A 147 -2.71 -11.17 0.00
N ILE A 148 -3.89 -11.74 -0.20
CA ILE A 148 -4.30 -13.00 0.45
C ILE A 148 -3.65 -14.25 -0.18
N SER A 149 -3.04 -14.14 -1.35
CA SER A 149 -2.31 -15.25 -1.99
C SER A 149 -0.93 -15.42 -1.37
N ASP A 150 -0.23 -16.51 -1.66
CA ASP A 150 1.21 -16.57 -1.40
C ASP A 150 2.00 -15.70 -2.40
N PHE A 151 3.23 -15.35 -2.03
CA PHE A 151 4.08 -14.46 -2.84
C PHE A 151 4.31 -14.99 -4.26
N THR A 152 4.49 -16.30 -4.43
CA THR A 152 4.77 -16.88 -5.76
C THR A 152 3.56 -16.70 -6.66
N SER A 153 2.39 -17.07 -6.19
CA SER A 153 1.13 -16.93 -6.93
C SER A 153 0.82 -15.45 -7.23
N HIS A 154 1.07 -14.56 -6.28
CA HIS A 154 0.84 -13.13 -6.47
C HIS A 154 1.82 -12.52 -7.47
N ASN A 155 3.13 -12.74 -7.33
CA ASN A 155 4.16 -12.15 -8.20
C ASN A 155 4.17 -12.74 -9.63
N ASN A 156 3.46 -13.84 -9.89
CA ASN A 156 3.38 -14.43 -11.23
C ASN A 156 2.50 -13.64 -12.20
N LYS A 157 1.65 -12.72 -11.72
CA LYS A 157 0.82 -11.86 -12.59
C LYS A 157 1.66 -10.68 -13.08
N SER A 158 1.47 -10.26 -14.33
CA SER A 158 2.20 -9.12 -14.90
C SER A 158 1.97 -7.83 -14.12
N SER A 159 0.75 -7.63 -13.60
CA SER A 159 0.35 -6.46 -12.84
C SER A 159 1.08 -6.33 -11.49
N THR A 160 1.35 -7.45 -10.81
CA THR A 160 1.89 -7.46 -9.44
C THR A 160 3.33 -7.98 -9.37
N ASN A 161 3.98 -8.21 -10.52
CA ASN A 161 5.37 -8.64 -10.57
C ASN A 161 6.30 -7.49 -10.21
N ILE A 162 7.04 -7.63 -9.10
CA ILE A 162 7.97 -6.62 -8.59
C ILE A 162 8.99 -6.17 -9.65
N ARG A 163 9.42 -7.05 -10.56
CA ARG A 163 10.39 -6.68 -11.60
C ARG A 163 9.90 -5.52 -12.46
N GLN A 164 8.59 -5.44 -12.70
CA GLN A 164 8.00 -4.36 -13.50
C GLN A 164 8.13 -3.00 -12.83
N ALA A 165 8.26 -2.93 -11.50
CA ALA A 165 8.47 -1.66 -10.79
C ALA A 165 9.87 -1.07 -11.00
N PHE A 166 10.82 -1.85 -11.51
CA PHE A 166 12.17 -1.42 -11.85
C PHE A 166 12.33 -1.08 -13.35
N GLU A 167 11.35 -1.42 -14.17
CA GLU A 167 11.37 -1.13 -15.60
C GLU A 167 10.82 0.27 -15.90
N PRO A 168 11.30 0.96 -16.94
CA PRO A 168 10.76 2.26 -17.35
C PRO A 168 9.25 2.19 -17.55
N MET A 169 8.52 3.14 -16.96
CA MET A 169 7.07 3.17 -17.11
C MET A 169 6.68 3.51 -18.55
N SER A 170 5.66 2.82 -19.05
CA SER A 170 4.98 3.17 -20.30
C SER A 170 3.89 4.22 -20.03
N ALA A 171 3.52 4.99 -21.06
CA ALA A 171 2.38 5.90 -20.97
C ALA A 171 1.09 5.13 -20.67
N GLN A 172 0.23 5.73 -19.85
CA GLN A 172 -1.06 5.17 -19.45
C GLN A 172 -2.12 6.27 -19.45
N ALA A 173 -3.39 5.90 -19.37
CA ALA A 173 -4.48 6.88 -19.38
C ALA A 173 -4.29 7.91 -18.24
N GLY A 174 -4.12 9.18 -18.61
CA GLY A 174 -3.88 10.30 -17.69
C GLY A 174 -2.42 10.55 -17.29
N ILE A 175 -1.47 9.75 -17.81
CA ILE A 175 -0.03 9.89 -17.51
C ILE A 175 0.76 9.89 -18.82
N SER A 176 1.39 11.03 -19.13
CA SER A 176 2.19 11.20 -20.34
C SER A 176 3.64 10.71 -20.18
N LEU A 177 4.30 10.37 -21.29
CA LEU A 177 5.74 10.05 -21.31
C LEU A 177 6.60 11.21 -20.79
N VAL A 178 6.15 12.46 -21.00
CA VAL A 178 6.84 13.66 -20.52
C VAL A 178 6.85 13.70 -19.00
N GLN A 179 5.73 13.37 -18.35
CA GLN A 179 5.65 13.27 -16.89
C GLN A 179 6.48 12.12 -16.34
N ILE A 180 6.52 10.98 -17.05
CA ILE A 180 7.32 9.82 -16.64
C ILE A 180 8.82 10.14 -16.74
N GLY A 181 9.26 10.77 -17.83
CA GLY A 181 10.67 11.12 -18.03
C GLY A 181 11.60 9.91 -18.09
N GLY A 182 11.12 8.76 -18.56
CA GLY A 182 11.87 7.50 -18.64
C GLY A 182 12.12 6.79 -17.32
N ARG A 183 11.59 7.30 -16.20
CA ARG A 183 11.75 6.74 -14.86
C ARG A 183 10.88 5.51 -14.66
N ASN A 184 11.33 4.61 -13.77
CA ASN A 184 10.47 3.54 -13.26
C ASN A 184 9.59 4.01 -12.09
N GLN A 185 8.67 3.16 -11.64
CA GLN A 185 7.70 3.51 -10.59
C GLN A 185 8.38 3.89 -9.27
N ILE A 186 9.44 3.16 -8.89
CA ILE A 186 10.18 3.41 -7.64
C ILE A 186 10.87 4.78 -7.71
N GLU A 187 11.57 5.06 -8.80
CA GLU A 187 12.25 6.33 -9.04
C GLU A 187 11.30 7.52 -8.98
N ILE A 188 10.14 7.42 -9.62
CA ILE A 188 9.14 8.49 -9.60
C ILE A 188 8.71 8.79 -8.17
N TYR A 189 8.36 7.77 -7.39
CA TYR A 189 7.91 7.98 -6.03
C TYR A 189 9.02 8.58 -5.15
N LEU A 190 10.24 8.08 -5.26
CA LEU A 190 11.38 8.57 -4.47
C LEU A 190 11.81 9.99 -4.86
N ASP A 191 11.88 10.30 -6.16
CA ASP A 191 12.19 11.63 -6.67
C ASP A 191 11.21 12.67 -6.14
N GLU A 192 9.96 12.27 -6.03
CA GLU A 192 8.91 13.15 -5.58
C GLU A 192 8.98 13.37 -4.08
N MET A 193 9.24 12.34 -3.27
CA MET A 193 9.37 12.49 -1.81
C MET A 193 10.61 13.27 -1.39
N TYR A 194 11.75 12.98 -2.01
CA TYR A 194 13.05 13.42 -1.55
C TYR A 194 13.71 14.45 -2.46
N GLY A 195 13.14 14.71 -3.65
CA GLY A 195 13.76 15.49 -4.73
C GLY A 195 14.46 14.58 -5.75
N PRO A 196 14.84 15.10 -6.93
CA PRO A 196 15.20 14.28 -8.09
C PRO A 196 16.50 13.48 -7.93
N SER A 197 16.80 12.71 -8.97
CA SER A 197 18.05 11.98 -9.21
C SER A 197 18.18 10.67 -8.45
N HIS A 198 17.05 10.00 -8.21
CA HIS A 198 17.03 8.60 -7.83
C HIS A 198 17.23 7.70 -9.04
N SER A 199 17.85 6.55 -8.80
CA SER A 199 17.88 5.44 -9.74
C SER A 199 17.61 4.16 -8.98
N ALA A 200 16.69 3.34 -9.47
CA ALA A 200 16.34 2.04 -8.92
C ALA A 200 16.52 0.98 -9.99
N ARG A 201 17.28 -0.07 -9.70
CA ARG A 201 17.50 -1.18 -10.63
C ARG A 201 17.73 -2.49 -9.90
N ILE A 202 17.54 -3.59 -10.61
CA ILE A 202 17.96 -4.91 -10.14
C ILE A 202 19.43 -5.13 -10.55
N GLY A 203 20.29 -5.26 -9.56
CA GLY A 203 21.72 -5.47 -9.72
C GLY A 203 22.12 -6.92 -9.91
N SER A 204 23.42 -7.19 -9.74
CA SER A 204 23.93 -8.55 -9.70
C SER A 204 23.28 -9.36 -8.57
N GLN A 205 23.13 -10.67 -8.79
CA GLN A 205 22.49 -11.57 -7.82
C GLN A 205 21.04 -11.22 -7.47
N ASN A 206 20.31 -10.50 -8.35
CA ASN A 206 18.94 -10.04 -8.12
C ASN A 206 18.76 -9.06 -6.94
N LYS A 207 19.82 -8.42 -6.47
CA LYS A 207 19.70 -7.44 -5.38
C LYS A 207 19.10 -6.13 -5.86
N PHE A 208 18.25 -5.51 -5.07
CA PHE A 208 17.70 -4.19 -5.37
C PHE A 208 18.76 -3.13 -5.06
N ILE A 209 19.08 -2.32 -6.07
CA ILE A 209 20.04 -1.22 -5.94
C ILE A 209 19.27 0.08 -6.16
N VAL A 210 19.12 0.83 -5.08
CA VAL A 210 18.51 2.16 -5.11
C VAL A 210 19.56 3.19 -4.69
N THR A 211 19.73 4.21 -5.51
CA THR A 211 20.69 5.27 -5.31
C THR A 211 20.06 6.63 -5.50
N ARG A 212 20.63 7.66 -4.87
CA ARG A 212 20.36 9.06 -5.13
C ARG A 212 21.66 9.78 -5.41
N ASN A 213 21.78 10.46 -6.54
CA ASN A 213 23.04 11.08 -6.99
C ASN A 213 24.22 10.07 -6.98
N GLY A 214 23.96 8.82 -7.37
CA GLY A 214 24.94 7.73 -7.37
C GLY A 214 25.32 7.17 -5.99
N ARG A 215 24.77 7.72 -4.89
CA ARG A 215 25.00 7.20 -3.52
C ARG A 215 23.88 6.27 -3.11
N HIS A 216 24.21 5.18 -2.42
CA HIS A 216 23.23 4.23 -1.91
C HIS A 216 22.17 4.92 -1.03
N MET A 217 20.90 4.62 -1.29
CA MET A 217 19.78 5.12 -0.48
C MET A 217 19.55 4.19 0.72
N PRO A 218 19.81 4.62 1.96
CA PRO A 218 19.56 3.78 3.13
C PRO A 218 18.05 3.60 3.37
N GLY A 219 17.69 2.45 3.94
CA GLY A 219 16.31 2.15 4.36
C GLY A 219 15.36 1.76 3.23
N PHE A 220 15.83 1.59 1.99
CA PHE A 220 15.00 1.04 0.93
C PHE A 220 14.62 -0.41 1.20
N HIS A 221 13.32 -0.69 1.25
CA HIS A 221 12.77 -2.03 1.49
C HIS A 221 11.55 -2.27 0.62
N ILE A 222 11.44 -3.49 0.08
CA ILE A 222 10.20 -4.01 -0.49
C ILE A 222 9.63 -5.04 0.47
N ILE A 223 8.38 -4.84 0.88
CA ILE A 223 7.68 -5.67 1.85
C ILE A 223 6.48 -6.32 1.19
N TYR A 224 6.33 -7.62 1.39
CA TYR A 224 5.15 -8.38 1.04
C TYR A 224 4.39 -8.78 2.29
N ILE A 225 3.15 -8.32 2.41
CA ILE A 225 2.26 -8.63 3.52
C ILE A 225 1.22 -9.65 3.06
N ARG A 226 1.26 -10.83 3.67
CA ARG A 226 0.30 -11.90 3.37
C ARG A 226 -0.95 -11.80 4.24
N GLY A 227 -2.11 -11.80 3.61
CA GLY A 227 -3.43 -11.70 4.23
C GLY A 227 -4.15 -13.01 4.53
N SER A 228 -3.46 -14.15 4.39
CA SER A 228 -3.99 -15.47 4.70
C SER A 228 -3.01 -16.28 5.56
N PRO A 229 -3.51 -17.20 6.41
CA PRO A 229 -2.65 -18.06 7.23
C PRO A 229 -1.65 -18.88 6.43
N GLY A 230 -0.57 -19.25 7.10
CA GLY A 230 0.41 -20.20 6.61
C GLY A 230 1.80 -19.62 6.43
N THR A 231 2.78 -20.49 6.63
CA THR A 231 4.20 -20.13 6.57
C THR A 231 4.72 -20.04 5.14
N PRO A 232 5.52 -19.01 4.81
CA PRO A 232 6.25 -18.94 3.54
C PRO A 232 7.19 -20.14 3.40
N ASN A 233 7.23 -20.73 2.21
CA ASN A 233 8.17 -21.81 1.89
C ASN A 233 8.57 -21.74 0.41
N HIS A 234 9.06 -20.57 -0.03
CA HIS A 234 9.38 -20.29 -1.42
C HIS A 234 10.90 -20.20 -1.63
N SER A 235 11.63 -21.26 -1.28
CA SER A 235 13.10 -21.34 -1.39
C SER A 235 13.66 -20.89 -2.75
N ARG A 236 12.96 -21.20 -3.86
CA ARG A 236 13.35 -20.73 -5.20
C ARG A 236 13.20 -19.21 -5.35
N LYS A 237 12.13 -18.63 -4.81
CA LYS A 237 11.87 -17.18 -4.87
C LYS A 237 12.85 -16.36 -4.05
N VAL A 238 13.41 -16.90 -2.97
CA VAL A 238 14.51 -16.23 -2.24
C VAL A 238 15.71 -15.95 -3.15
N ARG A 239 15.99 -16.81 -4.14
CA ARG A 239 17.08 -16.56 -5.12
C ARG A 239 16.70 -15.51 -6.17
N GLU A 240 15.42 -15.42 -6.50
CA GLU A 240 14.90 -14.46 -7.48
C GLU A 240 14.68 -13.06 -6.88
N PHE A 241 14.38 -12.99 -5.59
CA PHE A 241 14.02 -11.79 -4.84
C PHE A 241 14.61 -11.87 -3.41
N PRO A 242 15.94 -11.82 -3.26
CA PRO A 242 16.60 -12.00 -1.97
C PRO A 242 16.31 -10.88 -0.97
N ASP A 243 15.97 -9.69 -1.46
CA ASP A 243 15.78 -8.48 -0.65
C ASP A 243 14.29 -8.23 -0.32
N VAL A 244 13.37 -9.10 -0.74
CA VAL A 244 11.95 -8.98 -0.37
C VAL A 244 11.73 -9.50 1.03
N MET A 245 11.18 -8.63 1.88
CA MET A 245 10.82 -8.94 3.26
C MET A 245 9.36 -9.38 3.30
N HIS A 246 9.07 -10.47 4.00
CA HIS A 246 7.74 -11.04 4.13
C HIS A 246 7.19 -10.82 5.54
N VAL A 247 5.96 -10.31 5.65
CA VAL A 247 5.18 -10.25 6.90
C VAL A 247 4.06 -11.28 6.81
N THR A 248 3.97 -12.15 7.82
CA THR A 248 2.96 -13.21 7.88
C THR A 248 1.60 -12.68 8.34
N PHE A 249 0.54 -13.41 7.99
CA PHE A 249 -0.80 -13.10 8.48
C PHE A 249 -0.87 -13.15 10.00
N GLU A 250 -0.17 -14.09 10.64
CA GLU A 250 -0.12 -14.22 12.09
C GLU A 250 0.53 -13.01 12.75
N GLU A 251 1.61 -12.48 12.17
CA GLU A 251 2.26 -11.25 12.64
C GLU A 251 1.29 -10.06 12.51
N ILE A 252 0.71 -9.85 11.32
CA ILE A 252 -0.28 -8.79 11.10
C ILE A 252 -1.44 -8.89 12.08
N ARG A 253 -2.00 -10.08 12.26
CA ARG A 253 -3.11 -10.34 13.16
C ARG A 253 -2.75 -9.98 14.61
N SER A 254 -1.57 -10.41 15.08
CA SER A 254 -1.11 -10.13 16.44
C SER A 254 -0.83 -8.64 16.69
N GLN A 255 -0.19 -7.95 15.73
CA GLN A 255 0.23 -6.57 15.90
C GLN A 255 -0.90 -5.58 15.66
N LEU A 256 -1.73 -5.80 14.64
CA LEU A 256 -2.74 -4.84 14.19
C LEU A 256 -4.16 -5.17 14.67
N PHE A 257 -4.43 -6.42 15.03
CA PHE A 257 -5.77 -6.89 15.43
C PHE A 257 -5.82 -7.59 16.81
N PRO A 258 -5.10 -7.12 17.85
CA PRO A 258 -4.94 -7.85 19.11
C PRO A 258 -6.26 -8.06 19.89
N ASN A 259 -7.28 -7.23 19.66
CA ASN A 259 -8.55 -7.28 20.40
C ASN A 259 -9.69 -7.98 19.61
N ILE A 260 -9.39 -8.49 18.41
CA ILE A 260 -10.37 -9.23 17.60
C ILE A 260 -10.20 -10.74 17.79
N VAL A 261 -9.00 -11.17 18.18
CA VAL A 261 -8.62 -12.55 18.47
C VAL A 261 -8.63 -12.80 19.96
#